data_AF-A0A965VGH0-F1
#
_entry.id   AF-A0A965VGH0-F1
#
_cell.length_a   1.000
_cell.length_b   1.000
_cell.length_c   1.000
_cell.angle_alpha   90.00
_cell.angle_beta   90.00
_cell.angle_gamma   90.00
#
_symmetry.space_group_name_H-M   'P 1'
#
loop_
_entity.id
_entity.type
_entity.pdbx_description
1 polymer ?
#
loop_
_entity_poly.entity_id
_entity_poly.type
_entity_poly.pdbx_seq_one_letter_code
_entity_poly.pdbx_strand_id
1 'polypeptide(L)' 'LNTIDPIYNEYEAFVDKSAGLKTIAFKYFGADIQKAIDYLNINTPHESNDSESVNLVLVESKEYYQPELLH' A
#
# COMPACT_ATOMS: atom_id res chain seq x y z
N LEU A 1 13.77 8.17 -28.98
CA LEU A 1 12.99 7.06 -28.41
C LEU A 1 12.45 7.57 -27.08
N ASN A 2 11.18 7.96 -26.99
CA ASN A 2 10.62 8.36 -25.70
C ASN A 2 10.47 7.07 -24.88
N THR A 3 11.43 6.82 -24.00
CA THR A 3 11.38 5.78 -22.99
C THR A 3 10.32 6.22 -21.98
N ILE A 4 9.07 6.02 -22.34
CA ILE A 4 7.97 6.35 -21.45
C ILE A 4 8.11 5.45 -20.23
N ASP A 5 8.14 6.09 -19.06
CA ASP A 5 8.26 5.41 -17.79
C ASP A 5 7.14 4.35 -17.65
N PRO A 6 7.49 3.07 -17.50
CA PRO A 6 6.50 2.00 -17.40
C PRO A 6 5.57 2.16 -16.19
N ILE A 7 6.06 2.74 -15.09
CA ILE A 7 5.25 3.01 -13.89
C ILE A 7 4.25 4.12 -14.18
N TYR A 8 4.67 5.17 -14.88
CA TYR A 8 3.78 6.26 -15.30
C TYR A 8 2.70 5.76 -16.28
N ASN A 9 3.06 4.94 -17.27
CA ASN A 9 2.07 4.34 -18.17
C ASN A 9 1.05 3.47 -17.44
N GLU A 10 1.50 2.70 -16.46
CA GLU A 10 0.61 1.89 -15.64
C GLU A 10 -0.35 2.78 -14.85
N TYR A 11 0.16 3.84 -14.19
CA TYR A 11 -0.67 4.84 -13.53
C TYR A 11 -1.70 5.47 -14.49
N GLU A 12 -1.27 5.79 -15.71
CA GLU A 12 -2.14 6.38 -16.72
C GLU A 12 -3.23 5.44 -17.23
N ALA A 13 -3.01 4.13 -17.16
CA ALA A 13 -4.00 3.12 -17.53
C ALA A 13 -5.15 2.97 -16.52
N PHE A 14 -5.02 3.48 -15.29
CA PHE A 14 -6.11 3.43 -14.30
C PHE A 14 -7.18 4.49 -14.59
N VAL A 15 -8.44 4.04 -14.61
CA VAL A 15 -9.62 4.91 -14.72
C VAL A 15 -9.83 5.71 -13.42
N ASP A 16 -9.70 5.03 -12.27
CA ASP A 16 -9.70 5.68 -10.95
C ASP A 16 -8.26 6.00 -10.54
N LYS A 17 -7.90 7.28 -10.60
CA LYS A 17 -6.55 7.76 -10.28
C LYS A 17 -6.18 7.60 -8.80
N SER A 18 -7.16 7.60 -7.90
CA SER A 18 -6.92 7.38 -6.46
C SER A 18 -6.59 5.92 -6.19
N ALA A 19 -7.38 5.00 -6.74
CA ALA A 19 -7.10 3.56 -6.65
C ALA A 19 -5.80 3.19 -7.39
N GLY A 20 -5.55 3.81 -8.55
CA GLY A 20 -4.31 3.65 -9.30
C GLY A 20 -3.09 4.09 -8.51
N LEU A 21 -3.13 5.27 -7.89
CA LEU A 21 -2.04 5.76 -7.03
C LEU A 21 -1.76 4.81 -5.86
N LYS A 22 -2.80 4.34 -5.15
CA LYS A 22 -2.65 3.36 -4.06
C LYS A 22 -2.01 2.06 -4.56
N THR A 23 -2.39 1.61 -5.75
CA THR A 23 -1.83 0.41 -6.38
C THR A 23 -0.36 0.59 -6.73
N ILE A 24 0.02 1.74 -7.33
CA ILE A 24 1.42 2.05 -7.64
C ILE A 24 2.27 2.14 -6.37
N ALA A 25 1.77 2.82 -5.33
CA ALA A 25 2.42 2.90 -4.02
C ALA A 25 2.71 1.51 -3.43
N PHE A 26 1.69 0.63 -3.45
CA PHE A 26 1.83 -0.75 -2.97
C PHE A 26 2.86 -1.54 -3.79
N LYS A 27 2.77 -1.49 -5.13
CA LYS A 27 3.62 -2.30 -6.03
C LYS A 27 5.08 -1.89 -6.00
N TYR A 28 5.38 -0.59 -5.98
CA TYR A 28 6.73 -0.07 -6.27
C TYR A 28 7.37 0.70 -5.11
N PHE A 29 6.59 1.12 -4.12
CA PHE A 29 7.05 2.01 -3.05
C PHE A 29 6.80 1.48 -1.64
N GLY A 30 6.50 0.19 -1.48
CA GLY A 30 6.29 -0.42 -0.16
C GLY A 30 5.06 0.13 0.57
N ALA A 31 4.01 0.46 -0.19
CA ALA A 31 2.80 1.13 0.26
C ALA A 31 2.98 2.59 0.72
N ASP A 32 4.13 3.22 0.42
CA ASP A 32 4.34 4.66 0.64
C ASP A 32 3.66 5.48 -0.46
N ILE A 33 2.50 6.06 -0.12
CA ILE A 33 1.70 6.88 -1.04
C ILE A 33 2.41 8.19 -1.38
N GLN A 34 3.09 8.82 -0.43
CA GLN A 34 3.75 10.11 -0.65
C GLN A 34 4.90 9.95 -1.63
N LYS A 35 5.70 8.90 -1.45
CA LYS A 35 6.79 8.57 -2.38
C LYS A 35 6.28 8.27 -3.80
N ALA A 36 5.10 7.67 -3.94
CA ALA A 36 4.47 7.45 -5.24
C ALA A 36 3.95 8.77 -5.87
N ILE A 37 3.39 9.68 -5.07
CA ILE A 37 2.96 11.01 -5.52
C ILE A 37 4.16 11.81 -6.04
N ASP A 38 5.24 11.86 -5.26
CA ASP A 38 6.48 12.56 -5.62
C ASP A 38 7.08 12.00 -6.91
N TYR A 39 7.10 10.66 -7.03
CA TYR A 39 7.61 9.98 -8.21
C TYR A 39 6.78 10.29 -9.47
N LEU A 40 5.45 10.22 -9.36
CA LEU A 40 4.54 10.47 -10.49
C LEU A 40 4.32 11.97 -10.76
N ASN A 41 4.87 12.84 -9.90
CA ASN A 41 4.71 14.30 -9.93
C ASN A 41 3.23 14.72 -10.04
N ILE A 42 2.37 14.04 -9.28
CA ILE A 42 0.93 14.32 -9.29
C ILE A 42 0.69 15.49 -8.34
N ASN A 43 0.21 16.61 -8.89
CA ASN A 43 -0.28 17.73 -8.08
C ASN A 43 -1.64 17.35 -7.47
N THR A 44 -1.68 16.40 -6.54
CA THR A 44 -2.91 16.10 -5.80
C THR A 44 -3.14 17.16 -4.71
N PRO A 45 -4.32 17.81 -4.64
CA PRO A 45 -4.72 18.43 -3.40
C PRO A 45 -4.76 17.32 -2.34
N HIS A 46 -4.07 17.56 -1.23
CA HIS A 46 -3.80 16.62 -0.17
C HIS A 46 -5.14 16.18 0.48
N GLU A 47 -5.81 15.18 -0.07
CA GLU A 47 -6.91 14.48 0.60
C GLU A 47 -6.28 13.56 1.66
N SER A 48 -5.89 14.18 2.77
CA SER A 48 -5.42 13.51 3.97
C SER A 48 -6.60 12.84 4.69
N ASN A 49 -7.08 11.72 4.17
CA ASN A 49 -8.00 10.81 4.87
C ASN A 49 -7.71 9.42 4.26
N ASP A 50 -7.20 8.41 4.95
CA ASP A 50 -7.47 8.01 6.31
C ASP A 50 -6.21 7.42 6.93
N SER A 51 -5.91 7.82 8.17
CA SER A 51 -5.14 7.00 9.08
C SER A 51 -5.98 5.76 9.41
N GLU A 52 -6.05 4.81 8.49
CA GLU A 52 -6.51 3.47 8.80
C GLU A 52 -5.35 2.81 9.57
N SER A 53 -5.29 3.12 10.87
CA SER A 53 -4.43 2.39 11.79
C SER A 53 -4.88 0.94 11.68
N VAL A 54 -4.10 0.12 10.99
CA VAL A 54 -4.28 -1.32 11.02
C VAL A 54 -4.08 -1.69 12.47
N ASN A 55 -5.18 -1.84 13.21
CA ASN A 55 -5.18 -2.42 14.53
C ASN A 55 -4.86 -3.91 14.30
N LEU A 56 -3.58 -4.19 14.07
CA LEU A 56 -3.03 -5.52 14.25
C LEU A 56 -3.24 -5.79 15.73
N VAL A 57 -4.40 -6.37 16.07
CA VAL A 57 -4.67 -6.90 17.39
C VAL A 57 -3.48 -7.79 17.70
N LEU A 58 -2.63 -7.31 18.61
CA LEU A 58 -1.53 -8.06 19.16
C LEU A 58 -2.16 -9.35 19.68
N VAL A 59 -2.02 -10.44 18.93
CA VAL A 59 -2.47 -11.76 19.37
C VAL A 59 -1.71 -12.02 20.65
N GLU A 60 -2.39 -11.88 21.79
CA GLU A 60 -1.84 -12.29 23.08
C GLU A 60 -1.33 -13.71 22.90
N SER A 61 -0.05 -13.91 23.18
CA SER A 61 0.56 -15.23 23.28
C SER A 61 -0.03 -15.93 24.50
N LYS A 62 -1.28 -16.38 24.38
CA LYS A 62 -1.87 -17.35 25.28
C LYS A 62 -1.15 -18.66 25.04
N GLU A 63 -0.50 -19.17 26.07
CA GLU A 63 0.05 -20.53 26.06
C GLU A 63 -1.11 -21.49 25.82
N TYR A 64 -1.22 -22.00 24.58
CA TYR A 64 -2.23 -22.98 24.22
C TYR A 64 -1.84 -24.30 24.89
N TYR A 65 -2.58 -24.68 25.94
CA TYR A 65 -2.39 -25.98 26.56
C TYR A 65 -2.87 -27.07 25.60
N GLN A 66 -1.93 -27.86 25.06
CA GLN A 66 -2.19 -28.97 24.14
C GLN A 66 -2.00 -30.32 24.86
N PRO A 67 -3.04 -30.86 25.51
CA PRO A 67 -2.92 -32.06 26.36
C PRO A 67 -2.52 -33.31 25.58
N GLU A 68 -2.90 -33.42 24.30
CA GLU A 68 -2.55 -34.55 23.43
C GLU A 68 -1.06 -34.66 23.06
N LEU A 69 -0.22 -33.68 23.43
CA LEU A 69 1.25 -33.78 23.29
C LEU A 69 1.94 -34.46 24.49
N LEU A 70 1.21 -34.73 25.56
CA LEU A 70 1.76 -35.39 26.75
C LEU A 70 1.65 -36.92 26.55
N HIS A 71 2.75 -37.55 26.14
CA HIS A 71 2.93 -39.01 26.09
C HIS A 71 4.03 -39.45 27.06
#